data_AF-A0A8H5M8E0-F1
#
_entry.id   AF-A0A8H5M8E0-F1
#
_cell.length_a   1.000
_cell.length_b   1.000
_cell.length_c   1.000
_cell.angle_alpha   90.00
_cell.angle_beta   90.00
_cell.angle_gamma   90.00
#
_symmetry.space_group_name_H-M   'P 1'
#
loop_
_entity.id
_entity.type
_entity.pdbx_description
1 polymer ?
#
loop_
_entity_poly.entity_id
_entity_poly.type
_entity_poly.pdbx_seq_one_letter_code
_entity_poly.pdbx_strand_id
1 'polypeptide(L)'
;MMGVSYSSAQFSMSLDYYLGTAEKSDWAMLKHAFRSKVASLARQLTILRDHGVRWAAFNLLSDWLPASKTVLDFMHNVFLGLICHFYMEVLFRSYMFSGAGGNNSQKKRFEQVINSIEWPSHITRLPKNLGENQSLKKADEWRVLIAITPVILWWTWRDANDQLPPGEPPVPPNAANPPQHQRTYQAIYAASLKLATGVRVLASRTISMNQAKLGQEFLTQYNQAIKRLGVHTTINHHLSTHYLKFIKLFGPVYGWWLFAFERFNGMLEKVKHNGHDGGRMELTLMRNWVMTHLVYDYLVSLPENAHDMEKKYIEKVVRQEGRENRGGLMTELAIYRAEAAIGNNISLPRRLGKTFDVSTLLPGGLSYTLLLRYLQGLWPDLNLVSDNSSEPGTPFYRSTSCRLLAYVRKDGIRYGSLQNKKTLADSKVFLLENSRRVPVEIIALLMVRLGDKQPHVCALVHRMRRDNNIPPLPWDLYASTLGIYTTYANQFDQPEVIPISRIDSALAKIPIHSNVIGQDLWALTGNEPDDLLDDDDEAN
;
A
#
# COMPACT_ATOMS: atom_id res chain seq x y z
N MET A 1 7.82 4.83 -47.08
CA MET A 1 9.12 5.24 -47.64
C MET A 1 9.21 6.77 -47.59
N MET A 2 9.62 7.29 -46.43
CA MET A 2 10.19 8.63 -46.20
C MET A 2 10.81 8.52 -44.81
N GLY A 3 12.14 8.41 -44.76
CA GLY A 3 12.90 8.14 -43.56
C GLY A 3 13.19 9.41 -42.77
N VAL A 4 12.90 9.37 -41.47
CA VAL A 4 13.44 10.33 -40.50
C VAL A 4 14.46 9.57 -39.67
N SER A 5 15.73 9.86 -39.89
CA SER A 5 16.85 9.29 -39.14
C SER A 5 16.90 9.91 -37.75
N TYR A 6 16.57 9.13 -36.71
CA TYR A 6 16.89 9.50 -35.34
C TYR A 6 18.38 9.24 -35.09
N SER A 7 19.14 10.31 -34.90
CA SER A 7 20.56 10.22 -34.54
C SER A 7 20.70 9.57 -33.15
N SER A 8 21.61 8.61 -33.03
CA SER A 8 22.00 7.88 -31.83
C SER A 8 22.67 8.72 -30.72
N ALA A 9 22.51 10.05 -30.75
CA ALA A 9 23.20 10.99 -29.86
C ALA A 9 22.37 11.43 -28.62
N GLN A 10 21.16 10.92 -28.42
CA GLN A 10 20.33 11.24 -27.23
C GLN A 10 20.45 10.23 -26.07
N PHE A 11 21.24 9.16 -26.21
CA PHE A 11 21.32 8.08 -25.22
C PHE A 11 22.51 8.17 -24.24
N SER A 12 23.38 9.19 -24.31
CA SER A 12 24.54 9.31 -23.41
C SER A 12 24.39 10.32 -22.26
N MET A 13 23.24 10.98 -22.12
CA MET A 13 23.09 12.12 -21.19
C MET A 13 22.67 11.75 -19.76
N SER A 14 22.72 10.47 -19.35
CA SER A 14 22.29 10.04 -18.01
C SER A 14 23.42 9.60 -17.07
N LEU A 15 24.69 9.70 -17.46
CA LEU A 15 25.84 9.35 -16.60
C LEU A 15 26.60 10.57 -16.06
N ASP A 16 26.56 11.71 -16.75
CA ASP A 16 27.41 12.87 -16.42
C ASP A 16 26.85 13.78 -15.30
N TYR A 17 25.64 13.52 -14.79
CA TYR A 17 25.09 14.28 -13.66
C TYR A 17 25.77 13.96 -12.30
N TYR A 18 26.68 12.98 -12.27
CA TYR A 18 27.39 12.56 -11.05
C TYR A 18 28.60 13.44 -10.67
N LEU A 19 28.97 14.45 -11.46
CA LEU A 19 30.26 15.16 -11.34
C LEU A 19 30.20 16.49 -10.54
N GLY A 20 29.53 16.52 -9.39
CA GLY A 20 29.48 17.72 -8.53
C GLY A 20 30.27 17.63 -7.22
N THR A 21 30.32 16.46 -6.61
CA THR A 21 31.01 16.22 -5.34
C THR A 21 31.54 14.79 -5.30
N ALA A 22 32.80 14.60 -4.93
CA ALA A 22 33.37 13.26 -4.78
C ALA A 22 32.56 12.47 -3.74
N GLU A 23 32.20 11.22 -4.06
CA GLU A 23 31.55 10.33 -3.08
C GLU A 23 32.42 10.24 -1.82
N LYS A 24 31.78 10.23 -0.64
CA LYS A 24 32.51 10.07 0.62
C LYS A 24 33.21 8.72 0.63
N SER A 25 34.52 8.73 0.86
CA SER A 25 35.30 7.49 1.02
C SER A 25 34.93 6.77 2.31
N ASP A 26 34.55 5.49 2.21
CA ASP A 26 34.30 4.61 3.35
C ASP A 26 35.46 4.61 4.35
N TRP A 27 36.69 4.50 3.85
CA TRP A 27 37.90 4.46 4.67
C TRP A 27 38.17 5.79 5.38
N ALA A 28 37.86 6.91 4.73
CA ALA A 28 37.92 8.22 5.38
C ALA A 28 36.90 8.30 6.52
N MET A 29 35.65 7.87 6.28
CA MET A 29 34.61 7.85 7.32
C MET A 29 35.00 6.95 8.49
N LEU A 30 35.50 5.74 8.24
CA LEU A 30 35.99 4.83 9.28
C LEU A 30 37.13 5.46 10.09
N LYS A 31 38.13 6.04 9.41
CA LYS A 31 39.23 6.77 10.07
C LYS A 31 38.71 7.86 11.02
N HIS A 32 37.72 8.64 10.58
CA HIS A 32 37.11 9.68 11.42
C HIS A 32 36.26 9.09 12.55
N ALA A 33 35.61 7.96 12.35
CA ALA A 33 34.87 7.26 13.39
C ALA A 33 35.80 6.75 14.51
N PHE A 34 36.94 6.14 14.16
CA PHE A 34 37.95 5.72 15.14
C PHE A 34 38.59 6.91 15.88
N ARG A 35 38.82 8.03 15.18
CA ARG A 35 39.27 9.28 15.81
C ARG A 35 38.22 9.84 16.78
N SER A 36 36.93 9.72 16.44
CA SER A 36 35.82 10.12 17.32
C SER A 36 35.80 9.32 18.63
N LYS A 37 36.13 8.01 18.60
CA LYS A 37 36.11 7.12 19.78
C LYS A 37 36.91 7.63 20.97
N VAL A 38 38.09 8.19 20.71
CA VAL A 38 39.05 8.63 21.75
C VAL A 38 39.09 10.15 21.91
N ALA A 39 38.23 10.89 21.18
CA ALA A 39 38.20 12.34 21.18
C ALA A 39 37.35 12.90 22.33
N SER A 40 37.64 14.15 22.75
CA SER A 40 36.77 14.91 23.65
C SER A 40 35.41 15.19 23.00
N LEU A 41 34.37 15.45 23.81
CA LEU A 41 33.01 15.70 23.33
C LEU A 41 32.95 16.82 22.27
N ALA A 42 33.63 17.94 22.50
CA ALA A 42 33.69 19.04 21.53
C ALA A 42 34.31 18.62 20.19
N ARG A 43 35.34 17.75 20.23
CA ARG A 43 35.97 17.23 19.02
C ARG A 43 35.09 16.18 18.33
N GLN A 44 34.36 15.36 19.09
CA GLN A 44 33.38 14.43 18.52
C GLN A 44 32.28 15.16 17.74
N LEU A 45 31.73 16.24 18.29
CA LEU A 45 30.75 17.09 17.61
C LEU A 45 31.32 17.72 16.33
N THR A 46 32.57 18.18 16.39
CA THR A 46 33.28 18.71 15.20
C THR A 46 33.42 17.65 14.11
N ILE A 47 33.84 16.43 14.48
CA ILE A 47 33.98 15.30 13.54
C ILE A 47 32.63 14.94 12.92
N LEU A 48 31.56 14.89 13.72
CA LEU A 48 30.22 14.59 13.22
C LEU A 48 29.74 15.67 12.24
N ARG A 49 29.96 16.94 12.53
CA ARG A 49 29.60 18.06 11.63
C ARG A 49 30.36 17.99 10.31
N ASP A 50 31.68 17.85 10.36
CA ASP A 50 32.54 17.97 9.18
C ASP A 50 32.54 16.71 8.31
N HIS A 51 32.35 15.54 8.91
CA HIS A 51 32.48 14.25 8.22
C HIS A 51 31.18 13.44 8.21
N GLY A 52 30.21 13.74 9.08
CA GLY A 52 28.94 13.02 9.17
C GLY A 52 29.05 11.64 9.84
N VAL A 53 30.06 11.43 10.69
CA VAL A 53 30.31 10.12 11.31
C VAL A 53 30.67 10.27 12.80
N ARG A 54 30.27 9.28 13.59
CA ARG A 54 30.64 9.11 15.01
C ARG A 54 31.08 7.68 15.28
N TRP A 55 31.78 7.46 16.38
CA TRP A 55 32.10 6.10 16.81
C TRP A 55 30.82 5.29 17.08
N ALA A 56 30.81 4.05 16.60
CA ALA A 56 29.81 3.02 16.87
C ALA A 56 30.51 1.66 16.88
N ALA A 57 30.00 0.69 17.64
CA ALA A 57 30.56 -0.65 17.69
C ALA A 57 30.55 -1.34 16.31
N PHE A 58 29.60 -0.99 15.43
CA PHE A 58 29.56 -1.46 14.03
C PHE A 58 30.85 -1.17 13.24
N ASN A 59 31.59 -0.12 13.58
CA ASN A 59 32.85 0.20 12.91
C ASN A 59 33.99 -0.79 13.22
N LEU A 60 33.78 -1.75 14.14
CA LEU A 60 34.69 -2.87 14.37
C LEU A 60 34.48 -4.02 13.39
N LEU A 61 33.33 -4.08 12.71
CA LEU A 61 33.04 -5.13 11.75
C LEU A 61 33.93 -4.93 10.52
N SER A 62 34.67 -5.96 10.13
CA SER A 62 35.61 -5.92 9.00
C SER A 62 34.94 -5.49 7.70
N ASP A 63 33.67 -5.83 7.54
CA ASP A 63 32.90 -5.55 6.33
C ASP A 63 31.98 -4.33 6.47
N TRP A 64 32.02 -3.57 7.56
CA TRP A 64 31.18 -2.38 7.68
C TRP A 64 31.81 -1.19 6.94
N LEU A 65 31.11 -0.75 5.89
CA LEU A 65 31.52 0.37 5.03
C LEU A 65 30.47 1.49 5.14
N PRO A 66 30.71 2.55 5.93
CA PRO A 66 29.66 3.49 6.32
C PRO A 66 28.99 4.25 5.18
N ALA A 67 29.71 4.59 4.11
CA ALA A 67 29.18 5.32 2.96
C ALA A 67 28.45 4.38 1.99
N SER A 68 29.03 3.21 1.69
CA SER A 68 28.48 2.28 0.69
C SER A 68 27.43 1.31 1.24
N LYS A 69 27.47 1.01 2.54
CA LYS A 69 26.51 0.09 3.22
C LYS A 69 25.45 0.79 4.07
N THR A 70 25.30 2.10 3.91
CA THR A 70 24.17 2.85 4.48
C THR A 70 23.19 3.19 3.37
N VAL A 71 21.96 2.70 3.49
CA VAL A 71 20.87 3.02 2.56
C VAL A 71 20.22 4.35 2.93
N LEU A 72 19.82 5.12 1.91
CA LEU A 72 18.94 6.26 2.10
C LEU A 72 17.53 5.76 2.42
N ASP A 73 17.06 5.97 3.65
CA ASP A 73 15.72 5.52 4.01
C ASP A 73 14.64 6.24 3.19
N PHE A 74 13.86 5.44 2.47
CA PHE A 74 12.80 5.92 1.60
C PHE A 74 11.65 6.53 2.39
N MET A 75 11.31 5.94 3.54
CA MET A 75 10.14 6.36 4.31
C MET A 75 10.29 7.81 4.79
N HIS A 76 11.41 8.15 5.40
CA HIS A 76 11.69 9.50 5.88
C HIS A 76 11.91 10.48 4.74
N ASN A 77 12.68 10.10 3.71
CA ASN A 77 13.00 11.00 2.61
C ASN A 77 11.77 11.32 1.74
N VAL A 78 10.95 10.32 1.41
CA VAL A 78 9.82 10.47 0.48
C VAL A 78 8.53 10.81 1.20
N PHE A 79 8.09 10.01 2.18
CA PHE A 79 6.79 10.23 2.83
C PHE A 79 6.83 11.43 3.78
N LEU A 80 7.78 11.45 4.72
CA LEU A 80 7.93 12.55 5.68
C LEU A 80 8.69 13.76 5.10
N GLY A 81 9.36 13.59 3.97
CA GLY A 81 10.14 14.63 3.29
C GLY A 81 9.43 15.22 2.08
N LEU A 82 9.51 14.56 0.92
CA LEU A 82 8.96 15.06 -0.35
C LEU A 82 7.46 15.29 -0.31
N ILE A 83 6.68 14.29 0.11
CA ILE A 83 5.21 14.34 0.06
C ILE A 83 4.70 15.35 1.10
N CYS A 84 5.25 15.30 2.31
CA CYS A 84 5.00 16.32 3.33
C CYS A 84 5.29 17.74 2.79
N HIS A 85 6.45 17.96 2.16
CA HIS A 85 6.79 19.24 1.55
C HIS A 85 5.80 19.65 0.45
N PHE A 86 5.44 18.74 -0.44
CA PHE A 86 4.47 19.01 -1.50
C PHE A 86 3.13 19.49 -0.93
N TYR A 87 2.59 18.78 0.05
CA TYR A 87 1.33 19.18 0.67
C TYR A 87 1.45 20.48 1.48
N MET A 88 2.44 20.57 2.36
CA MET A 88 2.53 21.67 3.31
C MET A 88 2.97 22.97 2.63
N GLU A 89 4.01 22.93 1.81
CA GLU A 89 4.60 24.13 1.20
C GLU A 89 3.93 24.46 -0.14
N VAL A 90 3.72 23.46 -1.00
CA VAL A 90 3.24 23.70 -2.38
C VAL A 90 1.72 23.79 -2.47
N LEU A 91 0.97 23.02 -1.67
CA LEU A 91 -0.49 23.06 -1.71
C LEU A 91 -1.08 23.99 -0.66
N PHE A 92 -0.82 23.74 0.62
CA PHE A 92 -1.50 24.44 1.70
C PHE A 92 -0.97 25.86 1.96
N ARG A 93 0.34 26.01 2.22
CA ARG A 93 0.95 27.33 2.49
C ARG A 93 0.86 28.27 1.27
N SER A 94 0.75 27.70 0.08
CA SER A 94 0.65 28.46 -1.19
C SER A 94 -0.79 28.70 -1.64
N TYR A 95 -1.77 28.44 -0.77
CA TYR A 95 -3.18 28.75 -1.00
C TYR A 95 -3.76 28.08 -2.26
N MET A 96 -3.37 26.83 -2.56
CA MET A 96 -3.92 26.06 -3.69
C MET A 96 -5.37 25.64 -3.50
N PHE A 97 -5.90 25.79 -2.28
CA PHE A 97 -7.30 25.51 -1.94
C PHE A 97 -7.97 26.80 -1.51
N SER A 98 -8.52 27.54 -2.48
CA SER A 98 -9.20 28.80 -2.18
C SER A 98 -10.41 28.58 -1.28
N GLY A 99 -10.58 29.46 -0.29
CA GLY A 99 -11.78 29.57 0.53
C GLY A 99 -12.90 30.42 -0.12
N ALA A 100 -12.64 31.03 -1.28
CA ALA A 100 -13.64 31.79 -2.00
C ALA A 100 -14.75 30.86 -2.53
N GLY A 101 -16.01 31.33 -2.50
CA GLY A 101 -17.17 30.55 -2.95
C GLY A 101 -17.91 29.78 -1.85
N GLY A 102 -17.61 30.02 -0.57
CA GLY A 102 -18.37 29.49 0.56
C GLY A 102 -18.42 27.96 0.58
N ASN A 103 -19.63 27.39 0.54
CA ASN A 103 -19.84 25.93 0.54
C ASN A 103 -19.31 25.21 -0.70
N ASN A 104 -19.15 25.92 -1.82
CA ASN A 104 -18.59 25.39 -3.06
C ASN A 104 -17.10 25.72 -3.23
N SER A 105 -16.47 26.29 -2.20
CA SER A 105 -15.04 26.60 -2.21
C SER A 105 -14.20 25.34 -2.39
N GLN A 106 -13.01 25.51 -2.97
CA GLN A 106 -12.07 24.40 -3.16
C GLN A 106 -11.66 23.78 -1.82
N LYS A 107 -11.49 24.61 -0.77
CA LYS A 107 -11.22 24.10 0.58
C LYS A 107 -12.34 23.17 1.08
N LYS A 108 -13.61 23.52 0.87
CA LYS A 108 -14.74 22.66 1.26
C LYS A 108 -14.86 21.41 0.38
N ARG A 109 -14.63 21.51 -0.93
CA ARG A 109 -14.59 20.36 -1.85
C ARG A 109 -13.51 19.35 -1.44
N PHE A 110 -12.31 19.82 -1.10
CA PHE A 110 -11.21 19.00 -0.60
C PHE A 110 -11.62 18.26 0.69
N GLU A 111 -12.19 18.98 1.65
CA GLU A 111 -12.61 18.40 2.92
C GLU A 111 -13.72 17.36 2.74
N GLN A 112 -14.70 17.65 1.88
CA GLN A 112 -15.81 16.75 1.58
C GLN A 112 -15.33 15.46 0.92
N VAL A 113 -14.42 15.55 -0.06
CA VAL A 113 -13.93 14.35 -0.76
C VAL A 113 -13.04 13.50 0.12
N ILE A 114 -12.18 14.09 0.95
CA ILE A 114 -11.35 13.33 1.90
C ILE A 114 -12.22 12.56 2.90
N ASN A 115 -13.30 13.20 3.39
CA ASN A 115 -14.21 12.60 4.36
C ASN A 115 -15.18 11.57 3.75
N SER A 116 -15.39 11.60 2.44
CA SER A 116 -16.27 10.65 1.74
C SER A 116 -15.57 9.34 1.34
N ILE A 117 -14.24 9.26 1.49
CA ILE A 117 -13.48 8.06 1.11
C ILE A 117 -13.85 6.90 2.03
N GLU A 118 -14.24 5.79 1.41
CA GLU A 118 -14.42 4.52 2.09
C GLU A 118 -13.11 3.74 2.05
N TRP A 119 -12.45 3.67 3.20
CA TRP A 119 -11.18 2.97 3.38
C TRP A 119 -11.38 1.51 3.81
N PRO A 120 -10.55 0.57 3.31
CA PRO A 120 -10.42 -0.76 3.90
C PRO A 120 -10.04 -0.67 5.37
N SER A 121 -10.46 -1.64 6.18
CA SER A 121 -10.33 -1.57 7.63
C SER A 121 -8.88 -1.61 8.15
N HIS A 122 -7.97 -2.19 7.38
CA HIS A 122 -6.54 -2.30 7.71
C HIS A 122 -5.72 -1.08 7.27
N ILE A 123 -6.32 -0.18 6.48
CA ILE A 123 -5.65 1.02 5.99
C ILE A 123 -5.77 2.15 7.00
N THR A 124 -4.68 2.88 7.21
CA THR A 124 -4.66 4.09 8.04
C THR A 124 -5.62 5.12 7.49
N ARG A 125 -6.54 5.56 8.35
CA ARG A 125 -7.50 6.60 8.02
C ARG A 125 -6.87 7.97 8.18
N LEU A 126 -7.13 8.84 7.22
CA LEU A 126 -6.74 10.25 7.31
C LEU A 126 -7.60 10.99 8.34
N PRO A 127 -7.07 12.06 8.97
CA PRO A 127 -7.86 12.94 9.84
C PRO A 127 -9.05 13.53 9.10
N LYS A 128 -10.18 13.64 9.80
CA LYS A 128 -11.46 14.15 9.26
C LYS A 128 -11.50 15.66 9.00
N ASN A 129 -10.43 16.37 9.30
CA ASN A 129 -10.33 17.81 9.22
C ASN A 129 -9.02 18.23 8.55
N LEU A 130 -8.54 17.44 7.58
CA LEU A 130 -7.19 17.61 6.99
C LEU A 130 -7.01 18.98 6.32
N GLY A 131 -8.07 19.58 5.78
CA GLY A 131 -8.03 20.93 5.22
C GLY A 131 -7.92 22.04 6.27
N GLU A 132 -8.25 21.74 7.53
CA GLU A 132 -8.16 22.66 8.68
C GLU A 132 -6.92 22.40 9.55
N ASN A 133 -6.62 21.13 9.81
CA ASN A 133 -5.42 20.66 10.50
C ASN A 133 -4.59 19.79 9.56
N GLN A 134 -3.63 20.44 8.90
CA GLN A 134 -2.86 19.89 7.79
C GLN A 134 -1.66 19.04 8.26
N SER A 135 -1.45 18.92 9.57
CA SER A 135 -0.31 18.18 10.12
C SER A 135 -0.59 16.68 10.19
N LEU A 136 0.02 15.91 9.30
CA LEU A 136 0.10 14.45 9.42
C LEU A 136 1.40 14.08 10.12
N LYS A 137 1.30 13.23 11.15
CA LYS A 137 2.42 12.88 12.02
C LYS A 137 3.11 11.61 11.60
N LYS A 138 2.43 10.73 10.85
CA LYS A 138 2.94 9.39 10.53
C LYS A 138 3.24 9.28 9.04
N ALA A 139 4.35 8.61 8.72
CA ALA A 139 4.73 8.32 7.33
C ALA A 139 3.63 7.56 6.57
N ASP A 140 2.91 6.66 7.25
CA ASP A 140 1.83 5.89 6.64
C ASP A 140 0.66 6.78 6.17
N GLU A 141 0.35 7.86 6.90
CA GLU A 141 -0.70 8.80 6.51
C GLU A 141 -0.33 9.52 5.20
N TRP A 142 0.95 9.90 5.04
CA TRP A 142 1.46 10.49 3.81
C TRP A 142 1.48 9.49 2.65
N ARG A 143 1.81 8.21 2.91
CA ARG A 143 1.75 7.12 1.92
C ARG A 143 0.32 6.94 1.40
N VAL A 144 -0.66 6.92 2.29
CA VAL A 144 -2.08 6.81 1.93
C VAL A 144 -2.54 8.03 1.13
N LEU A 145 -2.14 9.23 1.57
CA LEU A 145 -2.54 10.48 0.94
C LEU A 145 -1.98 10.61 -0.49
N ILE A 146 -0.74 10.20 -0.75
CA ILE A 146 -0.16 10.28 -2.10
C ILE A 146 -0.89 9.38 -3.10
N ALA A 147 -1.36 8.20 -2.68
CA ALA A 147 -2.07 7.25 -3.54
C ALA A 147 -3.39 7.83 -4.09
N ILE A 148 -4.07 8.67 -3.30
CA ILE A 148 -5.34 9.31 -3.69
C ILE A 148 -5.16 10.72 -4.28
N THR A 149 -3.94 11.28 -4.23
CA THR A 149 -3.63 12.67 -4.64
C THR A 149 -4.16 13.01 -6.05
N PRO A 150 -3.94 12.18 -7.08
CA PRO A 150 -4.41 12.48 -8.43
C PRO A 150 -5.92 12.70 -8.51
N VAL A 151 -6.71 11.91 -7.78
CA VAL A 151 -8.17 12.00 -7.79
C VAL A 151 -8.63 13.22 -6.99
N ILE A 152 -8.11 13.42 -5.77
CA ILE A 152 -8.59 14.49 -4.89
C ILE A 152 -8.25 15.88 -5.44
N LEU A 153 -7.09 16.06 -6.06
CA LEU A 153 -6.69 17.36 -6.60
C LEU A 153 -7.55 17.72 -7.83
N TRP A 154 -7.78 16.74 -8.72
CA TRP A 154 -8.69 16.92 -9.83
C TRP A 154 -10.10 17.23 -9.34
N TRP A 155 -10.63 16.43 -8.40
CA TRP A 155 -11.96 16.63 -7.83
C TRP A 155 -12.12 18.01 -7.21
N THR A 156 -11.06 18.51 -6.57
CA THR A 156 -11.10 19.80 -5.88
C THR A 156 -11.02 20.98 -6.84
N TRP A 157 -10.22 20.88 -7.90
CA TRP A 157 -9.90 22.02 -8.76
C TRP A 157 -10.70 22.10 -10.04
N ARG A 158 -11.30 20.99 -10.49
CA ARG A 158 -12.00 20.97 -11.77
C ARG A 158 -13.14 21.98 -11.84
N ASP A 159 -13.38 22.45 -13.06
CA ASP A 159 -14.49 23.31 -13.44
C ASP A 159 -15.79 22.51 -13.71
N ALA A 160 -16.80 23.21 -14.25
CA ALA A 160 -18.09 22.62 -14.58
C ALA A 160 -18.02 21.56 -15.70
N ASN A 161 -16.98 21.57 -16.53
CA ASN A 161 -16.77 20.66 -17.65
C ASN A 161 -15.78 19.53 -17.31
N ASP A 162 -15.53 19.30 -16.02
CA ASP A 162 -14.60 18.29 -15.52
C ASP A 162 -13.12 18.54 -15.92
N GLN A 163 -12.78 19.77 -16.33
CA GLN A 163 -11.44 20.15 -16.75
C GLN A 163 -10.69 20.89 -15.65
N LEU A 164 -9.37 20.76 -15.63
CA LEU A 164 -8.51 21.58 -14.77
C LEU A 164 -8.43 22.99 -15.37
N PRO A 165 -8.90 24.03 -14.65
CA PRO A 165 -8.94 25.38 -15.20
C PRO A 165 -7.53 25.92 -15.48
N PRO A 166 -7.37 26.76 -16.51
CA PRO A 166 -6.14 27.50 -16.71
C PRO A 166 -5.94 28.54 -15.60
N GLY A 167 -4.69 28.90 -15.33
CA GLY A 167 -4.35 29.93 -14.35
C GLY A 167 -4.23 29.43 -12.91
N GLU A 168 -4.25 30.37 -11.96
CA GLU A 168 -3.94 30.14 -10.56
C GLU A 168 -5.14 30.34 -9.63
N PRO A 169 -5.18 29.67 -8.46
CA PRO A 169 -6.16 29.97 -7.43
C PRO A 169 -6.02 31.41 -6.90
N PRO A 170 -7.13 32.09 -6.61
CA PRO A 170 -7.08 33.40 -5.99
C PRO A 170 -6.44 33.32 -4.60
N VAL A 171 -5.57 34.28 -4.29
CA VAL A 171 -4.94 34.42 -2.98
C VAL A 171 -5.82 35.31 -2.11
N PRO A 172 -6.07 34.96 -0.83
CA PRO A 172 -6.79 35.84 0.08
C PRO A 172 -6.11 37.22 0.21
N PRO A 173 -6.87 38.33 0.24
CA PRO A 173 -6.29 39.67 0.38
C PRO A 173 -5.43 39.86 1.64
N ASN A 174 -5.70 39.08 2.68
CA ASN A 174 -5.01 39.08 3.97
C ASN A 174 -4.04 37.89 4.12
N ALA A 175 -3.53 37.34 3.02
CA ALA A 175 -2.56 36.25 3.07
C ALA A 175 -1.28 36.68 3.80
N ALA A 176 -0.95 35.98 4.90
CA ALA A 176 0.22 36.28 5.70
C ALA A 176 1.53 36.07 4.93
N ASN A 177 1.56 35.07 4.04
CA ASN A 177 2.73 34.73 3.22
C ASN A 177 2.28 34.55 1.76
N PRO A 178 2.25 35.61 0.94
CA PRO A 178 1.88 35.47 -0.45
C PRO A 178 2.88 34.55 -1.18
N PRO A 179 2.39 33.64 -2.04
CA PRO A 179 3.26 32.71 -2.76
C PRO A 179 4.17 33.45 -3.75
N GLN A 180 5.43 33.03 -3.82
CA GLN A 180 6.47 33.62 -4.68
C GLN A 180 6.79 32.75 -5.91
N HIS A 181 6.03 31.68 -6.12
CA HIS A 181 6.21 30.72 -7.20
C HIS A 181 4.91 30.59 -8.01
N GLN A 182 5.02 30.03 -9.21
CA GLN A 182 3.88 29.79 -10.09
C GLN A 182 3.00 28.67 -9.55
N ARG A 183 1.69 28.89 -9.58
CA ARG A 183 0.67 28.02 -8.95
C ARG A 183 -0.40 27.55 -9.92
N THR A 184 -0.05 27.45 -11.20
CA THR A 184 -1.02 27.02 -12.23
C THR A 184 -1.53 25.62 -11.93
N TYR A 185 -2.86 25.43 -11.89
CA TYR A 185 -3.47 24.14 -11.52
C TYR A 185 -2.91 22.97 -12.35
N GLN A 186 -2.85 23.16 -13.66
CA GLN A 186 -2.38 22.14 -14.60
C GLN A 186 -0.91 21.75 -14.36
N ALA A 187 -0.05 22.72 -14.06
CA ALA A 187 1.37 22.45 -13.84
C ALA A 187 1.62 21.75 -12.49
N ILE A 188 0.93 22.19 -11.43
CA ILE A 188 1.00 21.54 -10.11
C ILE A 188 0.41 20.14 -10.17
N TYR A 189 -0.69 19.95 -10.90
CA TYR A 189 -1.30 18.64 -11.11
C TYR A 189 -0.39 17.69 -11.91
N ALA A 190 0.22 18.17 -12.99
CA ALA A 190 1.18 17.37 -13.75
C ALA A 190 2.41 16.98 -12.92
N ALA A 191 2.85 17.85 -11.99
CA ALA A 191 3.90 17.51 -11.03
C ALA A 191 3.41 16.45 -10.02
N SER A 192 2.18 16.57 -9.50
CA SER A 192 1.63 15.61 -8.55
C SER A 192 1.49 14.20 -9.15
N LEU A 193 1.10 14.09 -10.42
CA LEU A 193 1.07 12.82 -11.15
C LEU A 193 2.45 12.17 -11.20
N LYS A 194 3.51 12.92 -11.52
CA LYS A 194 4.89 12.42 -11.55
C LYS A 194 5.36 11.97 -10.17
N LEU A 195 5.06 12.75 -9.13
CA LEU A 195 5.36 12.37 -7.75
C LEU A 195 4.67 11.07 -7.38
N ALA A 196 3.34 11.00 -7.54
CA ALA A 196 2.55 9.82 -7.18
C ALA A 196 3.01 8.58 -7.97
N THR A 197 3.26 8.72 -9.27
CA THR A 197 3.73 7.63 -10.13
C THR A 197 5.12 7.14 -9.72
N GLY A 198 6.08 8.05 -9.56
CA GLY A 198 7.44 7.68 -9.15
C GLY A 198 7.48 7.02 -7.79
N VAL A 199 6.70 7.52 -6.82
CA VAL A 199 6.59 6.91 -5.49
C VAL A 199 5.95 5.53 -5.56
N ARG A 200 4.87 5.36 -6.35
CA ARG A 200 4.18 4.09 -6.51
C ARG A 200 5.09 3.01 -7.09
N VAL A 201 5.85 3.34 -8.13
CA VAL A 201 6.83 2.44 -8.76
C VAL A 201 7.94 2.05 -7.80
N LEU A 202 8.59 3.04 -7.16
CA LEU A 202 9.74 2.75 -6.30
C LEU A 202 9.36 2.00 -5.03
N ALA A 203 8.14 2.18 -4.53
CA ALA A 203 7.68 1.52 -3.31
C ALA A 203 7.24 0.05 -3.51
N SER A 204 7.15 -0.44 -4.75
CA SER A 204 6.66 -1.78 -5.09
C SER A 204 7.41 -2.91 -4.36
N ARG A 205 6.68 -3.99 -4.04
CA ARG A 205 7.22 -5.18 -3.35
C ARG A 205 8.21 -5.95 -4.21
N THR A 206 7.89 -6.08 -5.49
CA THR A 206 8.80 -6.55 -6.54
C THR A 206 9.11 -5.38 -7.46
N ILE A 207 10.35 -5.30 -7.94
CA ILE A 207 10.75 -4.22 -8.83
C ILE A 207 11.86 -4.68 -9.78
N SER A 208 11.68 -4.43 -11.08
CA SER A 208 12.73 -4.62 -12.07
C SER A 208 13.67 -3.41 -12.13
N MET A 209 14.87 -3.58 -12.69
CA MET A 209 15.80 -2.44 -12.84
C MET A 209 15.28 -1.37 -13.80
N ASN A 210 14.44 -1.75 -14.77
CA ASN A 210 13.76 -0.83 -15.66
C ASN A 210 12.72 0.00 -14.89
N GLN A 211 11.90 -0.65 -14.06
CA GLN A 211 10.95 0.04 -13.17
C GLN A 211 11.67 0.95 -12.18
N ALA A 212 12.79 0.51 -11.57
CA ALA A 212 13.58 1.34 -10.67
C ALA A 212 14.11 2.61 -11.37
N LYS A 213 14.58 2.48 -12.61
CA LYS A 213 15.02 3.62 -13.43
C LYS A 213 13.85 4.56 -13.73
N LEU A 214 12.73 4.02 -14.19
CA LEU A 214 11.51 4.78 -14.49
C LEU A 214 10.99 5.54 -13.27
N GLY A 215 10.92 4.89 -12.10
CA GLY A 215 10.51 5.49 -10.85
C GLY A 215 11.40 6.67 -10.43
N GLN A 216 12.72 6.52 -10.56
CA GLN A 216 13.67 7.62 -10.30
C GLN A 216 13.53 8.75 -11.34
N GLU A 217 13.31 8.44 -12.61
CA GLU A 217 13.07 9.43 -13.65
C GLU A 217 11.81 10.24 -13.37
N PHE A 218 10.72 9.62 -12.92
CA PHE A 218 9.52 10.34 -12.49
C PHE A 218 9.78 11.30 -11.34
N LEU A 219 10.53 10.88 -10.31
CA LEU A 219 10.91 11.78 -9.20
C LEU A 219 11.83 12.91 -9.68
N THR A 220 12.73 12.64 -10.63
CA THR A 220 13.59 13.65 -11.25
C THR A 220 12.76 14.67 -12.04
N GLN A 221 11.80 14.21 -12.83
CA GLN A 221 10.89 15.08 -13.58
C GLN A 221 9.98 15.90 -12.65
N TYR A 222 9.51 15.31 -11.55
CA TYR A 222 8.80 16.03 -10.49
C TYR A 222 9.67 17.16 -9.93
N ASN A 223 10.90 16.84 -9.50
CA ASN A 223 11.84 17.83 -8.95
C ASN A 223 12.11 18.97 -9.95
N GLN A 224 12.32 18.64 -11.23
CA GLN A 224 12.50 19.63 -12.28
C GLN A 224 11.24 20.49 -12.48
N ALA A 225 10.04 19.90 -12.47
CA ALA A 225 8.79 20.63 -12.62
C ALA A 225 8.56 21.62 -11.47
N ILE A 226 8.71 21.16 -10.23
CA ILE A 226 8.60 21.99 -9.04
C ILE A 226 9.63 23.13 -9.04
N LYS A 227 10.88 22.84 -9.44
CA LYS A 227 11.93 23.87 -9.57
C LYS A 227 11.61 24.89 -10.67
N ARG A 228 11.10 24.47 -11.84
CA ARG A 228 10.68 25.38 -12.93
C ARG A 228 9.56 26.33 -12.52
N LEU A 229 8.67 25.87 -11.62
CA LEU A 229 7.62 26.71 -11.05
C LEU A 229 8.17 27.75 -10.07
N GLY A 230 9.44 27.67 -9.66
CA GLY A 230 10.06 28.58 -8.69
C GLY A 230 9.86 28.14 -7.24
N VAL A 231 9.40 26.91 -7.00
CA VAL A 231 9.25 26.37 -5.64
C VAL A 231 10.63 26.08 -5.05
N HIS A 232 10.84 26.52 -3.80
CA HIS A 232 12.04 26.22 -3.05
C HIS A 232 12.16 24.70 -2.81
N THR A 233 13.30 24.10 -3.15
CA THR A 233 13.53 22.66 -2.97
C THR A 233 14.42 22.39 -1.76
N THR A 234 14.22 21.23 -1.13
CA THR A 234 14.97 20.78 0.05
C THR A 234 15.98 19.70 -0.31
N ILE A 235 16.86 19.33 0.63
CA ILE A 235 17.81 18.21 0.46
C ILE A 235 17.10 16.91 0.06
N ASN A 236 15.87 16.69 0.54
CA ASN A 236 15.10 15.49 0.23
C ASN A 236 14.85 15.36 -1.29
N HIS A 237 14.63 16.47 -2.00
CA HIS A 237 14.45 16.47 -3.46
C HIS A 237 15.72 16.02 -4.16
N HIS A 238 16.90 16.42 -3.68
CA HIS A 238 18.15 15.90 -4.22
C HIS A 238 18.29 14.40 -3.93
N LEU A 239 18.08 14.01 -2.67
CA LEU A 239 18.18 12.62 -2.22
C LEU A 239 17.24 11.67 -2.99
N SER A 240 16.06 12.14 -3.40
CA SER A 240 15.09 11.33 -4.15
C SER A 240 15.55 10.92 -5.55
N THR A 241 16.66 11.48 -6.04
CA THR A 241 17.25 11.15 -7.35
C THR A 241 18.28 10.02 -7.31
N HIS A 242 18.44 9.34 -6.16
CA HIS A 242 19.49 8.32 -5.96
C HIS A 242 18.98 6.89 -5.71
N TYR A 243 17.66 6.65 -5.79
CA TYR A 243 17.09 5.34 -5.43
C TYR A 243 17.50 4.19 -6.33
N LEU A 244 17.79 4.43 -7.61
CA LEU A 244 18.24 3.39 -8.54
C LEU A 244 19.49 2.67 -8.03
N LYS A 245 20.46 3.42 -7.49
CA LYS A 245 21.67 2.86 -6.89
C LYS A 245 21.34 1.97 -5.69
N PHE A 246 20.45 2.42 -4.82
CA PHE A 246 20.07 1.67 -3.62
C PHE A 246 19.27 0.42 -3.96
N ILE A 247 18.34 0.48 -4.91
CA ILE A 247 17.59 -0.68 -5.35
C ILE A 247 18.50 -1.74 -5.97
N LYS A 248 19.49 -1.32 -6.75
CA LYS A 248 20.51 -2.22 -7.32
C LYS A 248 21.31 -2.97 -6.24
N LEU A 249 21.57 -2.34 -5.10
CA LEU A 249 22.43 -2.89 -4.04
C LEU A 249 21.65 -3.67 -2.97
N PHE A 250 20.44 -3.21 -2.62
CA PHE A 250 19.69 -3.70 -1.47
C PHE A 250 18.35 -4.35 -1.85
N GLY A 251 18.00 -4.37 -3.14
CA GLY A 251 16.71 -4.84 -3.63
C GLY A 251 15.58 -3.82 -3.44
N PRO A 252 14.32 -4.26 -3.50
CA PRO A 252 13.14 -3.37 -3.42
C PRO A 252 13.12 -2.52 -2.15
N VAL A 253 12.61 -1.28 -2.25
CA VAL A 253 12.43 -0.35 -1.11
C VAL A 253 11.73 -1.02 0.08
N TYR A 254 10.75 -1.87 -0.23
CA TYR A 254 9.97 -2.61 0.76
C TYR A 254 10.85 -3.44 1.74
N GLY A 255 12.02 -3.90 1.28
CA GLY A 255 12.94 -4.71 2.08
C GLY A 255 13.77 -3.91 3.10
N TRP A 256 13.92 -2.59 2.91
CA TRP A 256 14.84 -1.77 3.70
C TRP A 256 14.26 -0.44 4.21
N TRP A 257 13.03 -0.08 3.86
CA TRP A 257 12.33 1.04 4.47
C TRP A 257 12.04 0.83 5.97
N LEU A 258 11.94 1.92 6.74
CA LEU A 258 11.94 1.82 8.20
C LEU A 258 10.59 1.56 8.88
N PHE A 259 9.50 1.26 8.15
CA PHE A 259 8.18 0.96 8.76
C PHE A 259 8.23 -0.21 9.77
N ALA A 260 8.97 -1.27 9.45
CA ALA A 260 9.13 -2.41 10.34
C ALA A 260 9.88 -2.02 11.63
N PHE A 261 10.92 -1.19 11.50
CA PHE A 261 11.70 -0.70 12.63
C PHE A 261 10.88 0.24 13.53
N GLU A 262 10.06 1.13 12.97
CA GLU A 262 9.12 1.95 13.75
C GLU A 262 8.10 1.10 14.51
N ARG A 263 7.61 0.03 13.88
CA ARG A 263 6.75 -0.95 14.55
C ARG A 263 7.47 -1.62 15.71
N PHE A 264 8.73 -2.01 15.52
CA PHE A 264 9.55 -2.61 16.58
C PHE A 264 9.83 -1.62 17.72
N ASN A 265 10.12 -0.36 17.41
CA ASN A 265 10.25 0.70 18.41
C ASN A 265 8.98 0.80 19.27
N GLY A 266 7.80 0.85 18.64
CA GLY A 266 6.52 0.86 19.37
C GLY A 266 6.21 -0.41 20.16
N MET A 267 6.82 -1.55 19.82
CA MET A 267 6.76 -2.77 20.65
C MET A 267 7.69 -2.65 21.86
N LEU A 268 8.92 -2.16 21.65
CA LEU A 268 9.91 -1.96 22.70
C LEU A 268 9.45 -0.90 23.73
N GLU A 269 8.78 0.16 23.28
CA GLU A 269 8.17 1.18 24.15
C GLU A 269 7.13 0.61 25.13
N LYS A 270 6.52 -0.55 24.82
CA LYS A 270 5.53 -1.20 25.69
C LYS A 270 6.17 -2.14 26.72
N VAL A 271 7.47 -2.41 26.60
CA VAL A 271 8.18 -3.25 27.56
C VAL A 271 8.30 -2.49 28.87
N LYS A 272 7.73 -3.06 29.94
CA LYS A 272 7.83 -2.47 31.28
C LYS A 272 9.27 -2.55 31.77
N HIS A 273 9.93 -1.40 31.86
CA HIS A 273 11.32 -1.28 32.33
C HIS A 273 11.42 -0.75 33.77
N ASN A 274 10.29 -0.49 34.44
CA ASN A 274 10.18 0.00 35.83
C ASN A 274 11.06 1.24 36.14
N GLY A 275 11.35 2.07 35.13
CA GLY A 275 12.13 3.31 35.29
C GLY A 275 13.63 3.11 35.56
N HIS A 276 14.19 1.90 35.37
CA HIS A 276 15.61 1.67 35.61
C HIS A 276 16.50 2.25 34.50
N ASP A 277 17.57 2.95 34.87
CA ASP A 277 18.57 3.56 33.98
C ASP A 277 19.92 2.79 34.02
N GLY A 278 20.98 3.38 33.44
CA GLY A 278 22.36 2.89 33.59
C GLY A 278 22.66 1.54 32.92
N GLY A 279 22.08 1.25 31.76
CA GLY A 279 22.32 -0.01 31.04
C GLY A 279 21.30 -1.13 31.35
N ARG A 280 20.48 -0.96 32.39
CA ARG A 280 19.47 -1.96 32.81
C ARG A 280 18.25 -1.97 31.91
N MET A 281 17.87 -0.79 31.40
CA MET A 281 16.79 -0.64 30.43
C MET A 281 17.13 -1.41 29.15
N GLU A 282 18.31 -1.18 28.60
CA GLU A 282 18.83 -1.79 27.39
C GLU A 282 18.90 -3.32 27.53
N LEU A 283 19.38 -3.82 28.67
CA LEU A 283 19.41 -5.25 28.97
C LEU A 283 17.99 -5.86 29.03
N THR A 284 17.03 -5.13 29.61
CA THR A 284 15.63 -5.59 29.72
C THR A 284 14.97 -5.66 28.34
N LEU A 285 15.13 -4.61 27.53
CA LEU A 285 14.67 -4.56 26.15
C LEU A 285 15.29 -5.69 25.31
N MET A 286 16.61 -5.89 25.42
CA MET A 286 17.31 -6.95 24.71
C MET A 286 16.83 -8.34 25.12
N ARG A 287 16.67 -8.61 26.43
CA ARG A 287 16.16 -9.91 26.91
C ARG A 287 14.74 -10.18 26.42
N ASN A 288 13.87 -9.17 26.46
CA ASN A 288 12.51 -9.30 25.94
C ASN A 288 12.51 -9.60 24.42
N TRP A 289 13.33 -8.87 23.66
CA TRP A 289 13.47 -9.06 22.22
C TRP A 289 13.96 -10.47 21.86
N VAL A 290 15.05 -10.92 22.48
CA VAL A 290 15.65 -12.25 22.25
C VAL A 290 14.68 -13.36 22.64
N MET A 291 14.06 -13.27 23.83
CA MET A 291 13.07 -14.26 24.26
C MET A 291 11.93 -14.38 23.25
N THR A 292 11.42 -13.25 22.75
CA THR A 292 10.30 -13.25 21.81
C THR A 292 10.66 -13.90 20.48
N HIS A 293 11.89 -13.67 19.97
CA HIS A 293 12.37 -14.33 18.74
C HIS A 293 12.59 -15.82 18.95
N LEU A 294 13.16 -16.24 20.09
CA LEU A 294 13.34 -17.67 20.39
C LEU A 294 11.99 -18.39 20.47
N VAL A 295 10.97 -17.76 21.08
CA VAL A 295 9.61 -18.31 21.10
C VAL A 295 9.06 -18.38 19.67
N TYR A 296 9.24 -17.34 18.85
CA TYR A 296 8.80 -17.35 17.45
C TYR A 296 9.42 -18.48 16.64
N ASP A 297 10.74 -18.63 16.70
CA ASP A 297 11.46 -19.67 15.97
C ASP A 297 10.92 -21.04 16.37
N TYR A 298 10.67 -21.25 17.67
CA TYR A 298 10.03 -22.47 18.16
C TYR A 298 8.59 -22.67 17.65
N LEU A 299 7.83 -21.58 17.43
CA LEU A 299 6.48 -21.65 16.85
C LEU A 299 6.47 -22.09 15.38
N VAL A 300 7.45 -21.61 14.59
CA VAL A 300 7.52 -21.83 13.14
C VAL A 300 8.25 -23.12 12.79
N SER A 301 9.28 -23.48 13.56
CA SER A 301 10.10 -24.67 13.33
C SER A 301 9.56 -25.94 14.00
N LEU A 302 8.35 -25.89 14.60
CA LEU A 302 7.79 -27.05 15.26
C LEU A 302 7.55 -28.17 14.23
N PRO A 303 8.26 -29.31 14.33
CA PRO A 303 8.17 -30.34 13.31
C PRO A 303 6.78 -31.00 13.33
N GLU A 304 6.34 -31.55 12.19
CA GLU A 304 4.99 -32.12 12.07
C GLU A 304 4.74 -33.25 13.09
N ASN A 305 5.79 -33.99 13.42
CA ASN A 305 5.80 -35.07 14.41
C ASN A 305 5.99 -34.59 15.87
N ALA A 306 6.00 -33.27 16.13
CA ALA A 306 6.08 -32.74 17.50
C ALA A 306 4.95 -33.30 18.37
N HIS A 307 5.29 -33.56 19.63
CA HIS A 307 4.39 -34.27 20.55
C HIS A 307 3.14 -33.42 20.83
N ASP A 308 1.99 -34.06 21.00
CA ASP A 308 0.71 -33.37 21.20
C ASP A 308 0.71 -32.40 22.39
N MET A 309 1.49 -32.73 23.43
CA MET A 309 1.66 -31.86 24.58
C MET A 309 2.43 -30.58 24.23
N GLU A 310 3.48 -30.65 23.40
CA GLU A 310 4.23 -29.47 22.96
C GLU A 310 3.35 -28.56 22.12
N LYS A 311 2.60 -29.14 21.19
CA LYS A 311 1.58 -28.44 20.39
C LYS A 311 0.55 -27.73 21.30
N LYS A 312 0.02 -28.43 22.31
CA LYS A 312 -0.94 -27.87 23.29
C LYS A 312 -0.35 -26.76 24.15
N TYR A 313 0.88 -26.91 24.65
CA TYR A 313 1.55 -25.88 25.46
C TYR A 313 1.79 -24.62 24.65
N ILE A 314 2.29 -24.78 23.43
CA ILE A 314 2.47 -23.67 22.48
C ILE A 314 1.14 -22.98 22.21
N GLU A 315 0.08 -23.73 21.89
CA GLU A 315 -1.24 -23.15 21.68
C GLU A 315 -1.73 -22.39 22.91
N LYS A 316 -1.45 -22.89 24.11
CA LYS A 316 -1.81 -22.21 25.36
C LYS A 316 -1.05 -20.90 25.53
N VAL A 317 0.27 -20.88 25.31
CA VAL A 317 1.10 -19.67 25.37
C VAL A 317 0.63 -18.64 24.33
N VAL A 318 0.42 -19.07 23.08
CA VAL A 318 -0.12 -18.24 22.01
C VAL A 318 -1.49 -17.66 22.39
N ARG A 319 -2.37 -18.48 22.96
CA ARG A 319 -3.71 -18.03 23.40
C ARG A 319 -3.64 -17.08 24.58
N GLN A 320 -2.69 -17.24 25.49
CA GLN A 320 -2.53 -16.39 26.67
C GLN A 320 -1.95 -15.02 26.28
N GLU A 321 -0.84 -15.02 25.53
CA GLU A 321 -0.21 -13.79 25.01
C GLU A 321 -1.13 -13.02 24.05
N GLY A 322 -1.83 -13.74 23.17
CA GLY A 322 -2.80 -13.14 22.25
C GLY A 322 -4.09 -12.61 22.90
N ARG A 323 -4.36 -12.99 24.16
CA ARG A 323 -5.49 -12.46 24.94
C ARG A 323 -5.14 -11.16 25.66
N GLU A 324 -3.91 -11.04 26.14
CA GLU A 324 -3.46 -9.88 26.92
C GLU A 324 -2.95 -8.73 26.03
N ASN A 325 -2.36 -9.04 24.86
CA ASN A 325 -1.71 -8.05 24.01
C ASN A 325 -2.25 -8.02 22.57
N ARG A 326 -3.44 -7.45 22.36
CA ARG A 326 -3.94 -7.14 21.00
C ARG A 326 -2.93 -6.24 20.28
N GLY A 327 -2.37 -6.73 19.18
CA GLY A 327 -1.35 -6.03 18.37
C GLY A 327 0.10 -6.23 18.83
N GLY A 328 0.35 -7.14 19.79
CA GLY A 328 1.70 -7.59 20.14
C GLY A 328 2.27 -8.60 19.15
N LEU A 329 3.59 -8.76 19.12
CA LEU A 329 4.32 -9.64 18.21
C LEU A 329 3.73 -11.07 18.20
N MET A 330 3.47 -11.66 19.37
CA MET A 330 2.86 -13.00 19.50
C MET A 330 1.48 -13.15 18.84
N THR A 331 0.70 -12.07 18.74
CA THR A 331 -0.59 -12.11 18.01
C THR A 331 -0.36 -12.21 16.50
N GLU A 332 0.62 -11.50 15.96
CA GLU A 332 0.99 -11.58 14.53
C GLU A 332 1.58 -12.93 14.18
N LEU A 333 2.45 -13.46 15.03
CA LEU A 333 3.08 -14.77 14.80
C LEU A 333 2.06 -15.91 14.78
N ALA A 334 1.01 -15.81 15.59
CA ALA A 334 -0.11 -16.74 15.56
C ALA A 334 -0.95 -16.63 14.28
N ILE A 335 -1.04 -15.43 13.69
CA ILE A 335 -1.70 -15.20 12.40
C ILE A 335 -0.87 -15.82 11.28
N TYR A 336 0.44 -15.55 11.23
CA TYR A 336 1.35 -16.13 10.24
C TYR A 336 1.38 -17.66 10.27
N ARG A 337 1.37 -18.29 11.45
CA ARG A 337 1.29 -19.75 11.55
C ARG A 337 -0.03 -20.32 11.03
N ALA A 338 -1.15 -19.62 11.26
CA ALA A 338 -2.44 -20.03 10.74
C ALA A 338 -2.52 -19.90 9.21
N GLU A 339 -1.79 -18.93 8.63
CA GLU A 339 -1.67 -18.73 7.19
C GLU A 339 -0.81 -19.80 6.51
N ALA A 340 0.25 -20.27 7.17
CA ALA A 340 1.08 -21.35 6.65
C ALA A 340 0.39 -22.73 6.62
N ALA A 341 -0.64 -22.94 7.45
CA ALA A 341 -1.29 -24.25 7.62
C ALA A 341 -2.40 -24.56 6.60
N ILE A 342 -2.92 -23.55 5.91
CA ILE A 342 -3.94 -23.69 4.87
C ILE A 342 -3.29 -23.14 3.60
N GLY A 343 -2.96 -24.03 2.65
CA GLY A 343 -2.24 -23.64 1.43
C GLY A 343 -2.81 -22.37 0.78
N ASN A 344 -1.92 -21.55 0.20
CA ASN A 344 -2.18 -20.22 -0.36
C ASN A 344 -2.37 -19.07 0.66
N ASN A 345 -1.79 -19.16 1.87
CA ASN A 345 -1.82 -18.09 2.89
C ASN A 345 -3.23 -17.63 3.30
N ILE A 346 -4.22 -18.52 3.26
CA ILE A 346 -5.62 -18.19 3.56
C ILE A 346 -5.97 -18.63 4.98
N SER A 347 -6.39 -17.73 5.86
CA SER A 347 -6.93 -18.11 7.18
C SER A 347 -8.41 -17.78 7.34
N LEU A 348 -9.10 -18.67 8.05
CA LEU A 348 -10.55 -18.63 8.26
C LEU A 348 -10.93 -17.95 9.57
N PRO A 349 -12.18 -17.47 9.70
CA PRO A 349 -12.69 -16.99 10.98
C PRO A 349 -12.60 -18.05 12.06
N ARG A 350 -12.22 -17.65 13.27
CA ARG A 350 -12.18 -18.54 14.46
C ARG A 350 -13.50 -19.28 14.72
N ARG A 351 -14.63 -18.70 14.32
CA ARG A 351 -15.95 -19.32 14.40
C ARG A 351 -16.57 -19.37 13.02
N LEU A 352 -16.83 -20.57 12.52
CA LEU A 352 -17.51 -20.79 11.25
C LEU A 352 -19.03 -20.69 11.46
N GLY A 353 -19.72 -20.11 10.49
CA GLY A 353 -21.19 -20.06 10.48
C GLY A 353 -21.81 -21.45 10.38
N LYS A 354 -23.11 -21.53 10.66
CA LYS A 354 -23.91 -22.73 10.34
C LYS A 354 -24.00 -22.90 8.82
N THR A 355 -24.34 -24.11 8.39
CA THR A 355 -24.73 -24.31 7.00
C THR A 355 -26.01 -23.52 6.70
N PHE A 356 -26.19 -23.11 5.46
CA PHE A 356 -27.33 -22.30 5.03
C PHE A 356 -27.67 -22.63 3.58
N ASP A 357 -28.88 -22.27 3.16
CA ASP A 357 -29.31 -22.41 1.76
C ASP A 357 -28.62 -21.35 0.88
N VAL A 358 -27.67 -21.80 0.06
CA VAL A 358 -26.89 -20.90 -0.80
C VAL A 358 -27.75 -20.21 -1.87
N SER A 359 -28.92 -20.76 -2.22
CA SER A 359 -29.82 -20.17 -3.21
C SER A 359 -30.43 -18.84 -2.76
N THR A 360 -30.36 -18.51 -1.47
CA THR A 360 -30.94 -17.27 -0.91
C THR A 360 -30.05 -16.03 -1.11
N LEU A 361 -28.81 -16.20 -1.61
CA LEU A 361 -27.87 -15.07 -1.74
C LEU A 361 -28.19 -14.15 -2.93
N LEU A 362 -28.78 -14.69 -3.99
CA LEU A 362 -29.14 -13.95 -5.19
C LEU A 362 -30.57 -14.30 -5.65
N PRO A 363 -31.27 -13.37 -6.32
CA PRO A 363 -32.61 -13.62 -6.85
C PRO A 363 -32.66 -14.86 -7.75
N GLY A 364 -33.79 -15.58 -7.71
CA GLY A 364 -34.04 -16.74 -8.58
C GLY A 364 -33.12 -17.94 -8.35
N GLY A 365 -32.38 -18.00 -7.24
CA GLY A 365 -31.44 -19.08 -6.96
C GLY A 365 -30.18 -19.04 -7.82
N LEU A 366 -29.87 -17.88 -8.43
CA LEU A 366 -28.71 -17.73 -9.32
C LEU A 366 -27.39 -18.10 -8.62
N SER A 367 -27.24 -17.78 -7.33
CA SER A 367 -26.07 -18.13 -6.53
C SER A 367 -25.82 -19.63 -6.43
N TYR A 368 -26.88 -20.45 -6.35
CA TYR A 368 -26.78 -21.91 -6.38
C TYR A 368 -26.27 -22.39 -7.73
N THR A 369 -26.85 -21.89 -8.81
CA THR A 369 -26.50 -22.28 -10.19
C THR A 369 -25.05 -21.91 -10.52
N LEU A 370 -24.62 -20.70 -10.16
CA LEU A 370 -23.24 -20.23 -10.35
C LEU A 370 -22.25 -21.08 -9.56
N LEU A 371 -22.56 -21.38 -8.29
CA LEU A 371 -21.69 -22.18 -7.45
C LEU A 371 -21.62 -23.64 -7.92
N LEU A 372 -22.74 -24.26 -8.32
CA LEU A 372 -22.76 -25.61 -8.88
C LEU A 372 -21.87 -25.69 -10.12
N ARG A 373 -22.02 -24.76 -11.07
CA ARG A 373 -21.20 -24.70 -12.29
C ARG A 373 -19.71 -24.54 -11.97
N TYR A 374 -19.39 -23.67 -11.03
CA TYR A 374 -18.02 -23.48 -10.56
C TYR A 374 -17.44 -24.77 -9.96
N LEU A 375 -18.20 -25.46 -9.11
CA LEU A 375 -17.76 -26.70 -8.46
C LEU A 375 -17.65 -27.88 -9.44
N GLN A 376 -18.50 -27.93 -10.47
CA GLN A 376 -18.37 -28.91 -11.57
C GLN A 376 -17.04 -28.75 -12.32
N GLY A 377 -16.58 -27.51 -12.52
CA GLY A 377 -15.26 -27.24 -13.10
C GLY A 377 -14.11 -27.55 -12.13
N LEU A 378 -14.30 -27.32 -10.83
CA LEU A 378 -13.28 -27.56 -9.81
C LEU A 378 -13.07 -29.06 -9.50
N TRP A 379 -14.16 -29.82 -9.44
CA TRP A 379 -14.18 -31.25 -9.12
C TRP A 379 -14.98 -32.05 -10.16
N PRO A 380 -14.46 -32.14 -11.39
CA PRO A 380 -15.15 -32.84 -12.48
C PRO A 380 -15.36 -34.33 -12.17
N ASP A 381 -14.51 -34.93 -11.33
CA ASP A 381 -14.58 -36.33 -10.91
C ASP A 381 -15.81 -36.67 -10.05
N LEU A 382 -16.41 -35.68 -9.38
CA LEU A 382 -17.59 -35.89 -8.55
C LEU A 382 -18.90 -35.97 -9.35
N ASN A 383 -18.88 -35.59 -10.63
CA ASN A 383 -20.07 -35.48 -11.48
C ASN A 383 -21.25 -34.82 -10.73
N LEU A 384 -21.02 -33.59 -10.27
CA LEU A 384 -21.99 -32.88 -9.41
C LEU A 384 -23.26 -32.54 -10.20
N VAL A 385 -24.42 -32.86 -9.63
CA VAL A 385 -25.74 -32.54 -10.18
C VAL A 385 -26.54 -31.67 -9.22
N SER A 386 -27.56 -30.99 -9.76
CA SER A 386 -28.51 -30.24 -8.94
C SER A 386 -29.21 -31.17 -7.94
N ASP A 387 -29.49 -30.69 -6.73
CA ASP A 387 -30.21 -31.45 -5.70
C ASP A 387 -31.66 -31.77 -6.07
N ASN A 388 -32.19 -31.10 -7.10
CA ASN A 388 -33.50 -31.37 -7.69
C ASN A 388 -33.41 -32.12 -9.03
N SER A 389 -32.22 -32.55 -9.46
CA SER A 389 -32.03 -33.28 -10.71
C SER A 389 -32.29 -34.78 -10.52
N SER A 390 -32.88 -35.41 -11.53
CA SER A 390 -32.97 -36.87 -11.64
C SER A 390 -31.80 -37.48 -12.40
N GLU A 391 -30.82 -36.66 -12.83
CA GLU A 391 -29.65 -37.13 -13.55
C GLU A 391 -28.69 -37.94 -12.66
N PRO A 392 -27.98 -38.94 -13.21
CA PRO A 392 -26.96 -39.67 -12.46
C PRO A 392 -25.81 -38.75 -12.05
N GLY A 393 -25.50 -38.69 -10.76
CA GLY A 393 -24.37 -37.90 -10.24
C GLY A 393 -24.40 -37.69 -8.73
N THR A 394 -23.43 -36.94 -8.22
CA THR A 394 -23.37 -36.58 -6.79
C THR A 394 -24.20 -35.32 -6.55
N PRO A 395 -25.28 -35.35 -5.74
CA PRO A 395 -26.13 -34.18 -5.53
C PRO A 395 -25.41 -33.10 -4.73
N PHE A 396 -25.42 -31.86 -5.24
CA PHE A 396 -24.97 -30.69 -4.52
C PHE A 396 -26.12 -30.10 -3.70
N TYR A 397 -26.21 -30.46 -2.42
CA TYR A 397 -27.28 -29.99 -1.53
C TYR A 397 -27.13 -28.52 -1.17
N ARG A 398 -28.12 -27.70 -1.53
CA ARG A 398 -28.07 -26.24 -1.34
C ARG A 398 -27.94 -25.78 0.11
N SER A 399 -28.48 -26.54 1.08
CA SER A 399 -28.62 -26.13 2.48
C SER A 399 -27.58 -26.70 3.45
N THR A 400 -26.83 -27.72 3.03
CA THR A 400 -25.93 -28.48 3.91
C THR A 400 -24.47 -28.46 3.44
N SER A 401 -24.22 -28.12 2.18
CA SER A 401 -22.87 -28.17 1.60
C SER A 401 -22.05 -26.89 1.84
N CYS A 402 -22.70 -25.78 2.17
CA CYS A 402 -22.08 -24.45 2.22
C CYS A 402 -22.19 -23.80 3.59
N ARG A 403 -21.12 -23.12 4.02
CA ARG A 403 -21.10 -22.23 5.17
C ARG A 403 -20.76 -20.82 4.74
N LEU A 404 -21.50 -19.85 5.27
CA LEU A 404 -21.20 -18.43 5.07
C LEU A 404 -20.07 -18.00 6.01
N LEU A 405 -19.07 -17.33 5.45
CA LEU A 405 -17.93 -16.79 6.18
C LEU A 405 -18.12 -15.29 6.41
N ALA A 406 -17.91 -14.83 7.64
CA ALA A 406 -17.97 -13.40 7.95
C ALA A 406 -16.78 -12.61 7.38
N TYR A 407 -15.65 -13.28 7.19
CA TYR A 407 -14.45 -12.76 6.54
C TYR A 407 -13.54 -13.91 6.14
N VAL A 408 -12.54 -13.62 5.34
CA VAL A 408 -11.35 -14.45 5.16
C VAL A 408 -10.12 -13.58 5.38
N ARG A 409 -8.98 -14.17 5.69
CA ARG A 409 -7.70 -13.48 5.54
C ARG A 409 -6.90 -14.13 4.44
N LYS A 410 -6.25 -13.31 3.62
CA LYS A 410 -5.27 -13.73 2.63
C LYS A 410 -4.05 -12.82 2.82
N ASP A 411 -2.87 -13.41 2.96
CA ASP A 411 -1.60 -12.69 3.16
C ASP A 411 -1.65 -11.70 4.35
N GLY A 412 -2.21 -12.09 5.50
CA GLY A 412 -2.38 -11.19 6.66
C GLY A 412 -3.58 -10.25 6.58
N ILE A 413 -4.11 -10.00 5.38
CA ILE A 413 -5.12 -8.96 5.13
C ILE A 413 -6.52 -9.55 5.25
N ARG A 414 -7.39 -8.85 5.98
CA ARG A 414 -8.80 -9.24 6.14
C ARG A 414 -9.65 -8.75 4.97
N TYR A 415 -10.41 -9.68 4.39
CA TYR A 415 -11.42 -9.43 3.37
C TYR A 415 -12.81 -9.80 3.89
N GLY A 416 -13.79 -8.95 3.61
CA GLY A 416 -15.19 -9.10 4.01
C GLY A 416 -16.10 -9.28 2.81
N SER A 417 -17.41 -9.19 3.05
CA SER A 417 -18.43 -9.28 2.00
C SER A 417 -19.67 -8.48 2.38
N LEU A 418 -20.58 -8.28 1.43
CA LEU A 418 -21.88 -7.64 1.65
C LEU A 418 -22.75 -8.37 2.69
N GLN A 419 -22.55 -9.69 2.86
CA GLN A 419 -23.21 -10.44 3.94
C GLN A 419 -22.70 -10.11 5.36
N ASN A 420 -21.64 -9.32 5.52
CA ASN A 420 -21.10 -9.00 6.83
C ASN A 420 -21.95 -7.93 7.54
N LYS A 421 -22.59 -8.33 8.64
CA LYS A 421 -23.47 -7.45 9.44
C LYS A 421 -22.75 -6.34 10.21
N LYS A 422 -21.42 -6.39 10.37
CA LYS A 422 -20.66 -5.43 11.20
C LYS A 422 -20.03 -4.31 10.39
N THR A 423 -19.48 -4.64 9.22
CA THR A 423 -18.75 -3.67 8.40
C THR A 423 -18.70 -4.14 6.95
N LEU A 424 -18.82 -3.17 6.05
CA LEU A 424 -18.68 -3.33 4.60
C LEU A 424 -17.34 -2.77 4.09
N ALA A 425 -16.47 -2.27 4.98
CA ALA A 425 -15.21 -1.62 4.59
C ALA A 425 -14.28 -2.54 3.77
N ASP A 426 -14.39 -3.86 3.96
CA ASP A 426 -13.51 -4.84 3.32
C ASP A 426 -14.20 -5.63 2.19
N SER A 427 -15.34 -5.17 1.66
CA SER A 427 -16.06 -5.88 0.58
C SER A 427 -15.53 -5.59 -0.81
N LYS A 428 -14.76 -4.51 -1.01
CA LYS A 428 -14.29 -4.06 -2.33
C LYS A 428 -12.83 -4.45 -2.52
N VAL A 429 -12.55 -5.18 -3.60
CA VAL A 429 -11.21 -5.75 -3.87
C VAL A 429 -10.85 -5.65 -5.35
N PHE A 430 -9.56 -5.62 -5.66
CA PHE A 430 -9.08 -6.02 -6.97
C PHE A 430 -8.98 -7.54 -7.05
N LEU A 431 -9.40 -8.09 -8.19
CA LEU A 431 -8.96 -9.40 -8.65
C LEU A 431 -7.76 -9.24 -9.57
N LEU A 432 -6.85 -10.21 -9.56
CA LEU A 432 -5.80 -10.32 -10.56
C LEU A 432 -6.24 -11.31 -11.66
N GLU A 433 -6.31 -10.83 -12.90
CA GLU A 433 -6.72 -11.58 -14.08
C GLU A 433 -5.84 -11.25 -15.27
N ASN A 434 -5.12 -12.24 -15.81
CA ASN A 434 -4.25 -12.05 -16.99
C ASN A 434 -3.36 -10.81 -16.84
N SER A 435 -2.71 -10.67 -15.68
CA SER A 435 -1.88 -9.51 -15.36
C SER A 435 -2.63 -8.16 -15.39
N ARG A 436 -3.93 -8.16 -15.10
CA ARG A 436 -4.75 -6.95 -14.97
C ARG A 436 -5.57 -6.98 -13.72
N ARG A 437 -5.70 -5.82 -13.08
CA ARG A 437 -6.56 -5.65 -11.91
C ARG A 437 -7.98 -5.35 -12.35
N VAL A 438 -8.93 -6.10 -11.81
CA VAL A 438 -10.36 -5.94 -12.07
C VAL A 438 -11.05 -5.58 -10.75
N PRO A 439 -11.67 -4.40 -10.63
CA PRO A 439 -12.38 -4.02 -9.42
C PRO A 439 -13.68 -4.82 -9.29
N VAL A 440 -13.86 -5.45 -8.14
CA VAL A 440 -15.06 -6.22 -7.82
C VAL A 440 -15.54 -5.89 -6.41
N GLU A 441 -16.82 -6.18 -6.17
CA GLU A 441 -17.37 -6.24 -4.82
C GLU A 441 -17.71 -7.68 -4.46
N ILE A 442 -17.40 -8.07 -3.23
CA ILE A 442 -17.63 -9.41 -2.70
C ILE A 442 -19.03 -9.46 -2.11
N ILE A 443 -19.92 -10.20 -2.77
CA ILE A 443 -21.29 -10.43 -2.31
C ILE A 443 -21.27 -11.33 -1.09
N ALA A 444 -20.61 -12.49 -1.18
CA ALA A 444 -20.54 -13.47 -0.12
C ALA A 444 -19.21 -14.25 -0.14
N LEU A 445 -18.71 -14.60 1.04
CA LEU A 445 -17.58 -15.50 1.22
C LEU A 445 -18.09 -16.87 1.68
N LEU A 446 -17.68 -17.93 1.01
CA LEU A 446 -18.24 -19.27 1.17
C LEU A 446 -17.14 -20.28 1.47
N MET A 447 -17.44 -21.19 2.39
CA MET A 447 -16.71 -22.46 2.52
C MET A 447 -17.62 -23.59 2.06
N VAL A 448 -17.14 -24.38 1.09
CA VAL A 448 -17.81 -25.55 0.56
C VAL A 448 -17.15 -26.81 1.10
N ARG A 449 -17.96 -27.79 1.50
CA ARG A 449 -17.50 -29.14 1.88
C ARG A 449 -18.31 -30.19 1.14
N LEU A 450 -17.65 -31.06 0.40
CA LEU A 450 -18.27 -32.13 -0.36
C LEU A 450 -17.44 -33.41 -0.26
N GLY A 451 -18.07 -34.50 0.20
CA GLY A 451 -17.42 -35.82 0.36
C GLY A 451 -16.11 -35.72 1.15
N ASP A 452 -15.08 -36.38 0.61
CA ASP A 452 -13.72 -36.42 1.17
C ASP A 452 -12.80 -35.31 0.63
N LYS A 453 -13.33 -34.37 -0.15
CA LYS A 453 -12.54 -33.24 -0.67
C LYS A 453 -12.17 -32.30 0.47
N GLN A 454 -10.98 -31.69 0.37
CA GLN A 454 -10.58 -30.63 1.27
C GLN A 454 -11.58 -29.46 1.20
N PRO A 455 -11.90 -28.81 2.35
CA PRO A 455 -12.79 -27.66 2.36
C PRO A 455 -12.30 -26.58 1.39
N HIS A 456 -13.13 -26.21 0.43
CA HIS A 456 -12.80 -25.18 -0.56
C HIS A 456 -13.36 -23.83 -0.13
N VAL A 457 -12.57 -22.77 -0.30
CA VAL A 457 -12.98 -21.41 0.03
C VAL A 457 -13.08 -20.60 -1.25
N CYS A 458 -14.25 -20.00 -1.48
CA CYS A 458 -14.53 -19.19 -2.66
C CYS A 458 -15.34 -17.95 -2.30
N ALA A 459 -15.39 -17.00 -3.23
CA ALA A 459 -16.20 -15.79 -3.14
C ALA A 459 -17.21 -15.76 -4.28
N LEU A 460 -18.44 -15.33 -3.95
CA LEU A 460 -19.39 -14.83 -4.93
C LEU A 460 -19.14 -13.33 -5.06
N VAL A 461 -18.83 -12.87 -6.27
CA VAL A 461 -18.46 -11.48 -6.56
C VAL A 461 -19.28 -10.95 -7.74
N HIS A 462 -19.25 -9.64 -7.92
CA HIS A 462 -19.75 -8.96 -9.11
C HIS A 462 -18.75 -7.87 -9.49
N ARG A 463 -18.44 -7.78 -10.79
CA ARG A 463 -17.49 -6.80 -11.31
C ARG A 463 -18.12 -5.42 -11.30
N MET A 464 -17.33 -4.41 -10.96
CA MET A 464 -17.77 -3.03 -11.06
C MET A 464 -17.72 -2.58 -12.53
N ARG A 465 -18.86 -2.10 -13.04
CA ARG A 465 -19.03 -1.85 -14.47
C ARG A 465 -18.24 -0.63 -14.92
N ARG A 466 -17.54 -0.76 -16.05
CA ARG A 466 -16.86 0.31 -16.79
C ARG A 466 -17.08 0.07 -18.27
N ASP A 467 -17.29 1.14 -19.04
CA ASP A 467 -17.27 1.11 -20.49
C ASP A 467 -16.64 2.38 -21.08
N ASN A 468 -16.62 2.48 -22.41
CA ASN A 468 -15.99 3.58 -23.14
C ASN A 468 -16.75 4.92 -23.05
N ASN A 469 -17.92 4.95 -22.41
CA ASN A 469 -18.66 6.20 -22.21
C ASN A 469 -18.12 6.99 -21.00
N ILE A 470 -17.37 6.37 -20.09
CA ILE A 470 -16.63 7.13 -19.07
C ILE A 470 -15.55 7.95 -19.80
N PRO A 471 -15.58 9.30 -19.71
CA PRO A 471 -14.62 10.13 -20.41
C PRO A 471 -13.20 9.89 -19.87
N PRO A 472 -12.16 10.13 -20.68
CA PRO A 472 -10.79 10.01 -20.22
C PRO A 472 -10.53 11.00 -19.08
N LEU A 473 -10.05 10.48 -17.95
CA LEU A 473 -9.74 11.26 -16.76
C LEU A 473 -8.26 11.67 -16.76
N PRO A 474 -7.88 12.76 -16.08
CA PRO A 474 -6.51 13.31 -16.19
C PRO A 474 -5.40 12.39 -15.70
N TRP A 475 -5.72 11.33 -14.95
CA TRP A 475 -4.77 10.32 -14.49
C TRP A 475 -4.73 9.06 -15.38
N ASP A 476 -5.60 8.92 -16.39
CA ASP A 476 -5.77 7.68 -17.14
C ASP A 476 -4.48 7.21 -17.84
N LEU A 477 -3.65 8.17 -18.29
CA LEU A 477 -2.33 7.90 -18.86
C LEU A 477 -1.36 7.20 -17.90
N TYR A 478 -1.63 7.29 -16.60
CA TYR A 478 -0.85 6.70 -15.52
C TYR A 478 -1.67 5.70 -14.69
N ALA A 479 -2.92 5.39 -15.09
CA ALA A 479 -3.88 4.68 -14.25
C ALA A 479 -3.41 3.29 -13.82
N SER A 480 -2.78 2.54 -14.74
CA SER A 480 -2.22 1.22 -14.46
C SER A 480 -1.12 1.32 -13.39
N THR A 481 -0.16 2.23 -13.56
CA THR A 481 0.94 2.44 -12.63
C THR A 481 0.47 2.99 -11.28
N LEU A 482 -0.45 3.96 -11.29
CA LEU A 482 -1.03 4.55 -10.07
C LEU A 482 -1.96 3.56 -9.34
N GLY A 483 -2.40 2.51 -10.01
CA GLY A 483 -3.41 1.58 -9.50
C GLY A 483 -4.75 2.29 -9.25
N ILE A 484 -5.14 3.24 -10.12
CA ILE A 484 -6.40 3.98 -10.02
C ILE A 484 -7.33 3.53 -11.15
N TYR A 485 -8.49 3.02 -10.79
CA TYR A 485 -9.50 2.53 -11.73
C TYR A 485 -10.81 3.28 -11.52
N THR A 486 -11.45 3.68 -12.61
CA THR A 486 -12.74 4.39 -12.54
C THR A 486 -13.87 3.54 -13.08
N THR A 487 -14.95 3.44 -12.32
CA THR A 487 -16.16 2.66 -12.65
C THR A 487 -17.40 3.49 -12.41
N TYR A 488 -18.53 3.07 -12.96
CA TYR A 488 -19.83 3.63 -12.58
C TYR A 488 -20.15 3.33 -11.12
N ALA A 489 -20.77 4.28 -10.42
CA ALA A 489 -21.24 4.05 -9.06
C ALA A 489 -22.46 3.11 -9.07
N ASN A 490 -22.43 2.08 -8.24
CA ASN A 490 -23.52 1.12 -8.05
C ASN A 490 -23.98 0.37 -9.33
N GLN A 491 -23.16 0.34 -10.37
CA GLN A 491 -23.43 -0.47 -11.57
C GLN A 491 -22.44 -1.62 -11.63
N PHE A 492 -22.95 -2.82 -11.87
CA PHE A 492 -22.17 -4.03 -11.80
C PHE A 492 -22.53 -4.98 -12.94
N ASP A 493 -21.55 -5.79 -13.34
CA ASP A 493 -21.77 -6.87 -14.30
C ASP A 493 -22.41 -8.09 -13.62
N GLN A 494 -22.66 -9.14 -14.40
CA GLN A 494 -23.24 -10.37 -13.89
C GLN A 494 -22.36 -11.01 -12.79
N PRO A 495 -22.95 -11.53 -11.70
CA PRO A 495 -22.18 -12.18 -10.64
C PRO A 495 -21.46 -13.44 -11.12
N GLU A 496 -20.31 -13.72 -10.51
CA GLU A 496 -19.52 -14.92 -10.75
C GLU A 496 -18.94 -15.48 -9.44
N VAL A 497 -18.52 -16.76 -9.46
CA VAL A 497 -17.83 -17.40 -8.34
C VAL A 497 -16.34 -17.50 -8.66
N ILE A 498 -15.51 -17.03 -7.74
CA ILE A 498 -14.04 -17.02 -7.88
C ILE A 498 -13.37 -17.70 -6.68
N PRO A 499 -12.23 -18.39 -6.86
CA PRO A 499 -11.41 -18.82 -5.74
C PRO A 499 -10.81 -17.61 -5.02
N ILE A 500 -10.66 -17.69 -3.69
CA ILE A 500 -10.09 -16.60 -2.88
C ILE A 500 -8.66 -16.24 -3.31
N SER A 501 -7.91 -17.18 -3.89
CA SER A 501 -6.55 -16.93 -4.41
C SER A 501 -6.48 -15.84 -5.48
N ARG A 502 -7.58 -15.55 -6.19
CA ARG A 502 -7.65 -14.46 -7.19
C ARG A 502 -7.77 -13.07 -6.59
N ILE A 503 -8.06 -12.95 -5.30
CA ILE A 503 -8.11 -11.65 -4.62
C ILE A 503 -6.69 -11.11 -4.50
N ASP A 504 -6.47 -9.95 -5.10
CA ASP A 504 -5.19 -9.25 -5.11
C ASP A 504 -5.07 -8.35 -3.88
N SER A 505 -5.85 -7.27 -3.84
CA SER A 505 -5.73 -6.20 -2.85
C SER A 505 -7.09 -5.59 -2.50
N ALA A 506 -7.20 -4.97 -1.33
CA ALA A 506 -8.42 -4.24 -0.95
C ALA A 506 -8.45 -2.83 -1.55
N LEU A 507 -9.65 -2.32 -1.79
CA LEU A 507 -9.87 -1.04 -2.47
C LEU A 507 -10.30 0.06 -1.52
N ALA A 508 -9.60 1.20 -1.58
CA ALA A 508 -10.20 2.46 -1.19
C ALA A 508 -11.14 2.94 -2.31
N LYS A 509 -12.33 3.42 -1.92
CA LYS A 509 -13.32 3.96 -2.84
C LYS A 509 -13.49 5.45 -2.60
N ILE A 510 -13.24 6.24 -3.63
CA ILE A 510 -13.44 7.69 -3.65
C ILE A 510 -14.67 7.97 -4.51
N PRO A 511 -15.81 8.36 -3.91
CA PRO A 511 -16.99 8.74 -4.68
C PRO A 511 -16.77 10.09 -5.35
N ILE A 512 -17.02 10.14 -6.67
CA ILE A 512 -16.94 11.34 -7.50
C ILE A 512 -18.17 11.38 -8.44
N HIS A 513 -18.50 12.53 -8.99
CA HIS A 513 -19.53 12.75 -10.00
C HIS A 513 -18.93 13.32 -11.28
N SER A 514 -19.23 12.78 -12.46
CA SER A 514 -18.83 13.40 -13.73
C SER A 514 -19.94 14.27 -14.29
N ASN A 515 -19.65 15.56 -14.51
CA ASN A 515 -20.61 16.49 -15.11
C ASN A 515 -20.78 16.24 -16.60
N VAL A 516 -19.77 15.67 -17.27
CA VAL A 516 -19.79 15.39 -18.71
C VAL A 516 -20.85 14.36 -19.06
N ILE A 517 -20.97 13.31 -18.25
CA ILE A 517 -21.94 12.23 -18.45
C ILE A 517 -23.11 12.26 -17.46
N GLY A 518 -23.12 13.21 -16.52
CA GLY A 518 -24.16 13.37 -15.51
C GLY A 518 -24.34 12.17 -14.59
N GLN A 519 -23.27 11.42 -14.31
CA GLN A 519 -23.32 10.19 -13.52
C GLN A 519 -22.30 10.17 -12.39
N ASP A 520 -22.68 9.52 -11.29
CA ASP A 520 -21.77 9.18 -10.20
C ASP A 520 -20.82 8.06 -10.62
N LEU A 521 -19.55 8.25 -10.30
CA LEU A 521 -18.46 7.32 -10.54
C LEU A 521 -17.74 6.98 -9.24
N TRP A 522 -17.01 5.87 -9.22
CA TRP A 522 -16.06 5.53 -8.18
C TRP A 522 -14.66 5.53 -8.75
N ALA A 523 -13.77 6.32 -8.16
CA ALA A 523 -12.33 6.14 -8.34
C ALA A 523 -11.83 5.19 -7.25
N LEU A 524 -11.27 4.07 -7.68
CA LEU A 524 -10.88 2.94 -6.86
C LEU A 524 -9.36 2.84 -6.87
N THR A 525 -8.76 2.70 -5.69
CA THR A 525 -7.30 2.53 -5.61
C THR A 525 -6.92 1.48 -4.58
N GLY A 526 -5.95 0.63 -4.95
CA GLY A 526 -5.28 -0.29 -4.04
C GLY A 526 -4.21 0.48 -3.27
N ASN A 527 -4.15 0.32 -1.95
CA ASN A 527 -3.22 1.12 -1.12
C ASN A 527 -1.90 0.40 -0.80
N GLU A 528 -1.73 -0.84 -1.27
CA GLU A 528 -0.47 -1.55 -1.12
C GLU A 528 0.48 -1.23 -2.29
N PRO A 529 1.80 -1.24 -2.06
CA PRO A 529 2.76 -1.16 -3.14
C PRO A 529 2.68 -2.44 -3.95
N ASP A 530 1.91 -2.32 -5.01
CA ASP A 530 1.57 -3.39 -5.92
C ASP A 530 2.80 -3.90 -6.66
N ASP A 531 2.83 -5.21 -6.93
CA ASP A 531 3.69 -5.75 -7.98
C ASP A 531 3.27 -5.08 -9.29
N LEU A 532 4.18 -4.31 -9.88
CA LEU A 532 4.01 -3.76 -11.21
C LEU A 532 4.35 -4.86 -12.20
N LEU A 533 3.41 -5.16 -13.06
CA LEU A 533 3.53 -6.25 -14.01
C LEU A 533 4.41 -5.77 -15.15
N ASP A 534 5.50 -6.48 -15.42
CA ASP A 534 6.36 -6.20 -16.56
C ASP A 534 5.64 -6.68 -17.83
N ASP A 535 5.44 -5.79 -18.80
CA ASP A 535 4.91 -6.15 -20.13
C ASP A 535 5.96 -6.94 -20.97
N ASP A 536 7.20 -7.08 -20.46
CA ASP A 536 8.35 -7.63 -21.19
C ASP A 536 8.55 -9.15 -21.02
N ASP A 537 7.75 -9.83 -20.19
CA ASP A 537 7.89 -11.29 -19.96
C ASP A 537 7.37 -12.17 -21.12
N GLU A 538 6.88 -11.58 -22.22
CA GLU A 538 6.49 -12.31 -23.44
C GLU A 538 7.62 -12.47 -24.48
N ALA A 539 8.87 -12.12 -24.16
CA ALA A 539 10.00 -12.31 -25.07
C ALA A 539 11.11 -13.20 -24.47
N ASN A 540 10.84 -14.51 -24.36
CA ASN A 540 11.87 -15.55 -24.43
C ASN A 540 11.32 -16.85 -25.03
#